data_AF-A0AAV4ZUI0-F1
#
_entry.id   AF-A0AAV4ZUI0-F1
#
_cell.length_a   1.000
_cell.length_b   1.000
_cell.length_c   1.000
_cell.angle_alpha   90.00
_cell.angle_beta   90.00
_cell.angle_gamma   90.00
#
_symmetry.space_group_name_H-M   'P 1'
#
loop_
_entity.id
_entity.type
_entity.pdbx_description
1 polymer ?
#
loop_
_entity_poly.entity_id
_entity_poly.type
_entity_poly.pdbx_seq_one_letter_code
_entity_poly.pdbx_strand_id
1 'polypeptide(L)'
;MNSVSLVGGPRLHLAQRLREVAANTPVADFGIVLGLSGLGGAWRAAALAWHMSALVGETVYALAGAVWVVLIVLYAFKAVLAPDKLAAEAVDAVQCCFIGLAGVATMLVAGGLIPYSAGAATVLFGLGVLFTLGFVVWRTGGLWQGGRDYVATTAVQYLPTVAGSFVSATVGAVLGLTDWGQLAFGAGLFSWLAMESVLLHRLLTGTEKPVALRPTLGIQLAPAPVGAMAYLSVGGGAPDLFAHALIGYGLLQVLV
;
A
#
# COMPACT_ATOMS: atom_id res chain seq x y z
N MET A 1 -46.37 17.60 -31.63
CA MET A 1 -44.98 17.14 -31.81
C MET A 1 -44.53 16.57 -30.47
N ASN A 2 -44.67 15.26 -30.31
CA ASN A 2 -44.33 14.57 -29.06
C ASN A 2 -42.83 14.31 -29.03
N SER A 3 -42.16 14.88 -28.02
CA SER A 3 -40.79 14.58 -27.65
C SER A 3 -40.71 13.12 -27.20
N VAL A 4 -40.14 12.27 -28.06
CA VAL A 4 -39.76 10.91 -27.70
C VAL A 4 -38.67 11.01 -26.64
N SER A 5 -39.07 10.74 -25.39
CA SER A 5 -38.18 10.35 -24.31
C SER A 5 -37.33 9.17 -24.80
N LEU A 6 -36.05 9.43 -25.07
CA LEU A 6 -35.06 8.37 -25.26
C LEU A 6 -34.87 7.69 -23.90
N VAL A 7 -35.70 6.69 -23.63
CA VAL A 7 -35.57 5.77 -22.51
C VAL A 7 -34.15 5.17 -22.59
N GLY A 8 -33.25 5.63 -21.72
CA GLY A 8 -31.90 5.11 -21.62
C GLY A 8 -31.95 3.61 -21.38
N GLY A 9 -31.50 2.82 -22.36
CA GLY A 9 -31.55 1.36 -22.25
C GLY A 9 -30.74 0.81 -21.07
N PRO A 10 -30.92 -0.48 -20.70
CA PRO A 10 -30.25 -1.11 -19.57
C PRO A 10 -28.72 -0.92 -19.55
N ARG A 11 -28.09 -0.84 -20.74
CA ARG A 11 -26.64 -0.60 -20.91
C ARG A 11 -26.21 0.82 -20.52
N LEU A 12 -27.05 1.83 -20.78
CA LEU A 12 -26.79 3.23 -20.40
C LEU A 12 -26.83 3.39 -18.88
N HIS A 13 -27.78 2.71 -18.23
CA HIS A 13 -27.92 2.72 -16.78
C HIS A 13 -26.77 1.98 -16.07
N LEU A 14 -26.29 0.86 -16.63
CA LEU A 14 -25.12 0.14 -16.10
C LEU A 14 -23.84 0.98 -16.22
N ALA A 15 -23.60 1.61 -17.38
CA ALA A 15 -22.44 2.47 -17.59
C ALA A 15 -22.44 3.70 -16.66
N GLN A 16 -23.60 4.30 -16.43
CA GLN A 16 -23.75 5.40 -15.46
C GLN A 16 -23.45 4.94 -14.04
N ARG A 17 -24.00 3.80 -13.61
CA ARG A 17 -23.69 3.23 -12.28
C ARG A 17 -22.22 2.89 -12.11
N LEU A 18 -21.58 2.28 -13.11
CA LEU A 18 -20.14 1.99 -13.06
C LEU A 18 -19.30 3.26 -12.95
N ARG A 19 -19.69 4.31 -13.68
CA ARG A 19 -19.05 5.62 -13.57
C ARG A 19 -19.19 6.20 -12.17
N GLU A 20 -20.39 6.16 -11.59
CA GLU A 20 -20.64 6.67 -10.23
C GLU A 20 -19.85 5.91 -9.17
N VAL A 21 -19.84 4.57 -9.25
CA VAL A 21 -19.07 3.73 -8.32
C VAL A 21 -17.59 4.05 -8.45
N ALA A 22 -17.01 3.97 -9.65
CA ALA A 22 -15.59 4.25 -9.88
C ALA A 22 -15.20 5.67 -9.46
N ALA A 23 -16.05 6.66 -9.73
CA ALA A 23 -15.83 8.05 -9.35
C ALA A 23 -15.80 8.25 -7.83
N ASN A 24 -16.50 7.42 -7.05
CA ASN A 24 -16.63 7.54 -5.60
C ASN A 24 -15.79 6.52 -4.82
N THR A 25 -15.14 5.56 -5.48
CA THR A 25 -14.21 4.63 -4.84
C THR A 25 -13.00 5.39 -4.30
N PRO A 26 -12.80 5.41 -2.97
CA PRO A 26 -11.64 6.05 -2.36
C PRO A 26 -10.35 5.29 -2.66
N VAL A 27 -9.27 6.03 -2.87
CA VAL A 27 -7.94 5.45 -3.02
C VAL A 27 -7.48 4.63 -1.79
N ALA A 28 -7.97 5.01 -0.62
CA ALA A 28 -7.61 4.36 0.64
C ALA A 28 -8.08 2.90 0.72
N ASP A 29 -9.04 2.49 -0.12
CA ASP A 29 -9.55 1.11 -0.17
C ASP A 29 -8.46 0.10 -0.57
N PHE A 30 -7.40 0.53 -1.26
CA PHE A 30 -6.23 -0.34 -1.50
C PHE A 30 -5.61 -0.85 -0.19
N GLY A 31 -5.79 -0.14 0.94
CA GLY A 31 -5.41 -0.61 2.26
C GLY A 31 -6.05 -1.95 2.66
N ILE A 32 -7.22 -2.29 2.11
CA ILE A 32 -7.88 -3.59 2.31
C ILE A 32 -7.00 -4.72 1.73
N VAL A 33 -6.44 -4.52 0.53
CA VAL A 33 -5.54 -5.49 -0.12
C VAL A 33 -4.29 -5.68 0.72
N LEU A 34 -3.72 -4.59 1.27
CA LEU A 34 -2.55 -4.66 2.13
C LEU A 34 -2.81 -5.51 3.37
N GLY A 35 -3.91 -5.24 4.07
CA GLY A 35 -4.29 -5.97 5.27
C GLY A 35 -4.55 -7.45 5.00
N LEU A 36 -5.31 -7.77 3.95
CA LEU A 36 -5.59 -9.16 3.57
C LEU A 36 -4.31 -9.89 3.13
N SER A 37 -3.44 -9.27 2.34
CA SER A 37 -2.19 -9.90 1.90
C SER A 37 -1.23 -10.14 3.07
N GLY A 38 -1.14 -9.19 4.00
CA GLY A 38 -0.35 -9.34 5.23
C GLY A 38 -0.87 -10.49 6.10
N LEU A 39 -2.19 -10.56 6.30
CA LEU A 39 -2.82 -11.64 7.05
C LEU A 39 -2.64 -13.01 6.37
N GLY A 40 -2.86 -13.09 5.06
CA GLY A 40 -2.64 -14.31 4.27
C GLY A 40 -1.18 -14.77 4.34
N GLY A 41 -0.23 -13.83 4.29
CA GLY A 41 1.21 -14.10 4.42
C GLY A 41 1.57 -14.63 5.80
N ALA A 42 1.07 -13.98 6.86
CA ALA A 42 1.24 -14.46 8.23
C ALA A 42 0.68 -15.87 8.42
N TRP A 43 -0.49 -16.17 7.83
CA TRP A 43 -1.08 -17.51 7.93
C TRP A 43 -0.32 -18.58 7.14
N ARG A 44 0.25 -18.23 5.98
CA ARG A 44 1.18 -19.12 5.25
C ARG A 44 2.43 -19.41 6.09
N ALA A 45 3.00 -18.40 6.75
CA ALA A 45 4.12 -18.59 7.65
C ALA A 45 3.73 -19.48 8.86
N ALA A 46 2.55 -19.27 9.44
CA ALA A 46 2.01 -20.11 10.52
C ALA A 46 1.77 -21.56 10.07
N ALA A 47 1.31 -21.79 8.84
CA ALA A 47 1.17 -23.13 8.29
C ALA A 47 2.51 -23.87 8.18
N LEU A 48 3.58 -23.14 7.82
CA LEU A 48 4.94 -23.70 7.76
C LEU A 48 5.53 -23.93 9.16
N ALA A 49 5.35 -23.00 10.09
CA ALA A 49 5.96 -23.04 11.42
C ALA A 49 5.22 -23.94 12.43
N TRP A 50 3.89 -24.00 12.34
CA TRP A 50 3.03 -24.65 13.34
C TRP A 50 2.11 -25.72 12.73
N HIS A 51 2.32 -26.11 11.47
CA HIS A 51 1.51 -27.11 10.76
C HIS A 51 0.01 -26.80 10.77
N MET A 52 -0.35 -25.51 10.81
CA MET A 52 -1.73 -25.06 10.66
C MET A 52 -2.22 -25.29 9.22
N SER A 53 -3.54 -25.28 9.02
CA SER A 53 -4.11 -25.44 7.69
C SER A 53 -3.70 -24.28 6.77
N ALA A 54 -2.99 -24.61 5.69
CA ALA A 54 -2.61 -23.65 4.65
C ALA A 54 -3.84 -23.06 3.94
N LEU A 55 -4.98 -23.76 3.95
CA LEU A 55 -6.22 -23.34 3.29
C LEU A 55 -6.66 -21.94 3.73
N VAL A 56 -6.50 -21.59 5.00
CA VAL A 56 -6.88 -20.26 5.51
C VAL A 56 -5.98 -19.17 4.91
N GLY A 57 -4.67 -19.41 4.81
CA GLY A 57 -3.76 -18.48 4.14
C GLY A 57 -4.10 -18.31 2.67
N GLU A 58 -4.41 -19.41 1.98
CA GLU A 58 -4.77 -19.39 0.56
C GLU A 58 -6.10 -18.67 0.29
N THR A 59 -7.13 -18.90 1.11
CA THR A 59 -8.43 -18.23 0.92
C THR A 59 -8.33 -16.73 1.19
N VAL A 60 -7.57 -16.32 2.23
CA VAL A 60 -7.35 -14.91 2.53
C VAL A 60 -6.54 -14.22 1.42
N TYR A 61 -5.49 -14.87 0.89
CA TYR A 61 -4.73 -14.31 -0.23
C TYR A 61 -5.54 -14.26 -1.53
N ALA A 62 -6.36 -15.28 -1.81
CA ALA A 62 -7.27 -15.27 -2.96
C ALA A 62 -8.28 -14.12 -2.87
N LEU A 63 -8.83 -13.86 -1.67
CA LEU A 63 -9.67 -12.70 -1.42
C LEU A 63 -8.92 -11.39 -1.63
N ALA A 64 -7.66 -11.28 -1.17
CA ALA A 64 -6.82 -10.12 -1.41
C ALA A 64 -6.65 -9.85 -2.91
N GLY A 65 -6.38 -10.89 -3.70
CA GLY A 65 -6.27 -10.83 -5.16
C GLY A 65 -7.58 -10.41 -5.81
N ALA A 66 -8.72 -10.94 -5.38
CA ALA A 66 -10.03 -10.57 -5.90
C ALA A 66 -10.36 -9.09 -5.64
N VAL A 67 -10.14 -8.62 -4.41
CA VAL A 67 -10.32 -7.20 -4.04
C VAL A 67 -9.39 -6.32 -4.86
N TRP A 68 -8.13 -6.72 -5.04
CA TRP A 68 -7.17 -6.00 -5.85
C TRP A 68 -7.61 -5.85 -7.31
N VAL A 69 -8.10 -6.93 -7.95
CA VAL A 69 -8.63 -6.86 -9.32
C VAL A 69 -9.76 -5.84 -9.41
N VAL A 70 -10.72 -5.91 -8.48
CA VAL A 70 -11.85 -4.97 -8.44
C VAL A 70 -11.36 -3.52 -8.31
N LEU A 71 -10.44 -3.26 -7.38
CA LEU A 71 -9.94 -1.90 -7.14
C LEU A 71 -9.13 -1.36 -8.32
N ILE A 72 -8.25 -2.17 -8.94
CA ILE A 72 -7.49 -1.75 -10.13
C ILE A 72 -8.44 -1.40 -11.28
N VAL A 73 -9.47 -2.21 -11.52
CA VAL A 73 -10.46 -1.94 -12.58
C VAL A 73 -11.24 -0.66 -12.28
N LEU A 74 -11.71 -0.48 -11.04
CA LEU A 74 -12.42 0.74 -10.65
C LEU A 74 -11.54 1.97 -10.75
N TYR A 75 -10.25 1.89 -10.39
CA TYR A 75 -9.31 2.99 -10.51
C TYR A 75 -8.96 3.31 -11.95
N ALA A 76 -8.80 2.30 -12.81
CA ALA A 76 -8.64 2.50 -14.24
C ALA A 76 -9.86 3.20 -14.85
N PHE A 77 -11.07 2.79 -14.46
CA PHE A 77 -12.29 3.49 -14.87
C PHE A 77 -12.38 4.90 -14.31
N LYS A 78 -11.96 5.14 -13.05
CA LYS A 78 -11.91 6.49 -12.47
C LYS A 78 -10.97 7.40 -13.25
N ALA A 79 -9.80 6.91 -13.64
CA ALA A 79 -8.82 7.67 -14.42
C ALA A 79 -9.36 8.10 -15.79
N VAL A 80 -10.20 7.27 -16.43
CA VAL A 80 -10.78 7.56 -17.76
C VAL A 80 -12.09 8.34 -17.68
N LEU A 81 -12.97 8.00 -16.73
CA LEU A 81 -14.36 8.49 -16.67
C LEU A 81 -14.57 9.65 -15.69
N ALA A 82 -13.66 9.84 -14.74
CA ALA A 82 -13.69 10.89 -13.73
C ALA A 82 -12.28 11.44 -13.40
N PRO A 83 -11.49 11.86 -14.40
CA PRO A 83 -10.12 12.33 -14.20
C PRO A 83 -10.04 13.52 -13.22
N ASP A 84 -11.05 14.39 -13.20
CA ASP A 84 -11.11 15.53 -12.28
C ASP A 84 -11.11 15.10 -10.81
N LYS A 85 -11.78 13.98 -10.49
CA LYS A 85 -11.79 13.43 -9.12
C LYS A 85 -10.46 12.79 -8.76
N LEU A 86 -9.83 12.09 -9.70
CA LEU A 86 -8.50 11.54 -9.49
C LEU A 86 -7.48 12.68 -9.28
N ALA A 87 -7.57 13.75 -10.07
CA ALA A 87 -6.73 14.94 -9.90
C ALA A 87 -6.95 15.61 -8.54
N ALA A 88 -8.21 15.70 -8.09
CA ALA A 88 -8.53 16.23 -6.76
C ALA A 88 -7.88 15.41 -5.63
N GLU A 89 -7.87 14.07 -5.73
CA GLU A 89 -7.17 13.21 -4.77
C GLU A 89 -5.65 13.34 -4.84
N ALA A 90 -5.10 13.53 -6.05
CA ALA A 90 -3.68 13.68 -6.27
C ALA A 90 -3.11 14.97 -5.66
N VAL A 91 -3.90 16.04 -5.60
CA VAL A 91 -3.50 17.31 -4.97
C VAL A 91 -3.81 17.36 -3.48
N ASP A 92 -4.77 16.58 -2.99
CA ASP A 92 -5.14 16.53 -1.58
C ASP A 92 -3.95 16.16 -0.68
N ALA A 93 -3.82 16.85 0.46
CA ALA A 93 -2.64 16.71 1.30
C ALA A 93 -2.50 15.33 1.95
N VAL A 94 -3.58 14.56 2.10
CA VAL A 94 -3.63 13.24 2.75
C VAL A 94 -3.88 12.14 1.72
N GLN A 95 -4.92 12.27 0.89
CA GLN A 95 -5.36 11.25 -0.07
C GLN A 95 -4.29 10.95 -1.11
N CYS A 96 -3.49 11.94 -1.52
CA CYS A 96 -2.45 11.77 -2.51
C CYS A 96 -1.54 10.57 -2.19
N CYS A 97 -1.13 10.39 -0.93
CA CYS A 97 -0.18 9.36 -0.54
C CYS A 97 -0.74 7.95 -0.65
N PHE A 98 -2.06 7.79 -0.58
CA PHE A 98 -2.71 6.50 -0.77
C PHE A 98 -2.68 6.04 -2.23
N ILE A 99 -2.52 6.94 -3.21
CA ILE A 99 -2.37 6.55 -4.63
C ILE A 99 -1.16 5.63 -4.81
N GLY A 100 -0.10 5.83 -4.02
CA GLY A 100 1.05 4.95 -3.96
C GLY A 100 0.70 3.49 -3.62
N LEU A 101 -0.39 3.25 -2.89
CA LEU A 101 -0.83 1.89 -2.53
C LEU A 101 -1.24 1.04 -3.73
N ALA A 102 -1.59 1.63 -4.87
CA ALA A 102 -1.90 0.83 -6.06
C ALA A 102 -0.70 -0.05 -6.48
N GLY A 103 0.51 0.51 -6.46
CA GLY A 103 1.75 -0.24 -6.71
C GLY A 103 2.08 -1.22 -5.59
N VAL A 104 1.93 -0.80 -4.32
CA VAL A 104 2.21 -1.65 -3.15
C VAL A 104 1.30 -2.88 -3.13
N ALA A 105 0.00 -2.69 -3.31
CA ALA A 105 -1.00 -3.75 -3.38
C ALA A 105 -0.69 -4.73 -4.54
N THR A 106 -0.27 -4.19 -5.69
CA THR A 106 0.13 -5.00 -6.85
C THR A 106 1.34 -5.89 -6.54
N MET A 107 2.37 -5.36 -5.87
CA MET A 107 3.52 -6.17 -5.43
C MET A 107 3.13 -7.23 -4.38
N LEU A 108 2.22 -6.93 -3.46
CA LEU A 108 1.75 -7.90 -2.46
C LEU A 108 0.98 -9.06 -3.11
N VAL A 109 0.11 -8.77 -4.08
CA VAL A 109 -0.57 -9.80 -4.87
C VAL A 109 0.44 -10.62 -5.68
N ALA A 110 1.49 -9.99 -6.21
CA ALA A 110 2.57 -10.70 -6.87
C ALA A 110 3.27 -11.69 -5.93
N GLY A 111 3.57 -11.29 -4.69
CA GLY A 111 4.11 -12.17 -3.65
C GLY A 111 3.20 -13.36 -3.34
N GLY A 112 1.88 -13.13 -3.30
CA GLY A 112 0.86 -14.18 -3.17
C GLY A 112 0.88 -15.21 -4.29
N LEU A 113 1.22 -14.78 -5.52
CA LEU A 113 1.18 -15.56 -6.75
C LEU A 113 2.43 -16.42 -7.00
N ILE A 114 3.53 -16.15 -6.29
CA ILE A 114 4.84 -16.83 -6.46
C ILE A 114 4.72 -18.37 -6.50
N PRO A 115 3.99 -19.04 -5.58
CA PRO A 115 3.90 -20.51 -5.59
C PRO A 115 3.16 -21.09 -6.80
N TYR A 116 2.38 -20.27 -7.51
CA TYR A 116 1.50 -20.69 -8.60
C TYR A 116 2.09 -20.40 -9.97
N SER A 117 2.76 -19.25 -10.13
CA SER A 117 3.41 -18.86 -11.37
C SER A 117 4.47 -17.81 -11.12
N ALA A 118 5.74 -18.23 -11.12
CA ALA A 118 6.88 -17.33 -10.99
C ALA A 118 6.89 -16.26 -12.10
N GLY A 119 6.56 -16.63 -13.35
CA GLY A 119 6.52 -15.68 -14.47
C GLY A 119 5.48 -14.58 -14.28
N ALA A 120 4.25 -14.94 -13.90
CA ALA A 120 3.19 -13.97 -13.64
C ALA A 120 3.51 -13.09 -12.42
N ALA A 121 4.07 -13.68 -11.35
CA ALA A 121 4.52 -12.96 -10.17
C ALA A 121 5.61 -11.93 -10.52
N THR A 122 6.62 -12.30 -11.32
CA THR A 122 7.68 -11.38 -11.74
C THR A 122 7.16 -10.22 -12.58
N VAL A 123 6.25 -10.47 -13.52
CA VAL A 123 5.63 -9.40 -14.34
C VAL A 123 4.83 -8.45 -13.44
N LEU A 124 3.99 -9.00 -12.56
CA LEU A 124 3.15 -8.20 -11.68
C LEU A 124 3.98 -7.39 -10.67
N PHE A 125 5.02 -8.01 -10.12
CA PHE A 125 6.00 -7.34 -9.27
C PHE A 125 6.69 -6.19 -9.99
N GLY A 126 7.18 -6.40 -11.22
CA GLY A 126 7.80 -5.37 -12.03
C GLY A 126 6.88 -4.18 -12.29
N LEU A 127 5.61 -4.43 -12.64
CA LEU A 127 4.61 -3.37 -12.81
C LEU A 127 4.38 -2.58 -11.51
N GLY A 128 4.27 -3.28 -10.39
CA GLY A 128 4.11 -2.67 -9.06
C GLY A 128 5.31 -1.80 -8.68
N VAL A 129 6.54 -2.31 -8.86
CA VAL A 129 7.79 -1.58 -8.63
C VAL A 129 7.87 -0.32 -9.50
N LEU A 130 7.62 -0.44 -10.81
CA LEU A 130 7.68 0.69 -11.74
C LEU A 130 6.69 1.79 -11.35
N PHE A 131 5.44 1.41 -11.01
CA PHE A 131 4.44 2.36 -10.54
C PHE A 131 4.88 3.02 -9.23
N THR A 132 5.30 2.24 -8.23
CA THR A 132 5.71 2.75 -6.93
C THR A 132 6.90 3.70 -7.04
N LEU A 133 7.93 3.34 -7.82
CA LEU A 133 9.10 4.20 -8.04
C LEU A 133 8.71 5.51 -8.76
N GLY A 134 7.94 5.42 -9.85
CA GLY A 134 7.47 6.60 -10.57
C GLY A 134 6.64 7.52 -9.67
N PHE A 135 5.76 6.92 -8.85
CA PHE A 135 4.94 7.65 -7.90
C PHE A 135 5.76 8.32 -6.79
N VAL A 136 6.76 7.64 -6.24
CA VAL A 136 7.67 8.21 -5.23
C VAL A 136 8.47 9.38 -5.78
N VAL A 137 9.05 9.22 -6.97
CA VAL A 137 9.83 10.30 -7.62
C VAL A 137 8.95 11.52 -7.88
N TRP A 138 7.75 11.31 -8.41
CA TRP A 138 6.80 12.39 -8.67
C TRP A 138 6.30 13.04 -7.37
N ARG A 139 5.73 12.25 -6.45
CA ARG A 139 5.04 12.79 -5.27
C ARG A 139 6.02 13.21 -4.19
N THR A 140 6.86 12.28 -3.72
CA THR A 140 7.80 12.57 -2.63
C THR A 140 8.86 13.55 -3.09
N GLY A 141 9.41 13.36 -4.30
CA GLY A 141 10.37 14.31 -4.88
C GLY A 141 9.76 15.70 -5.07
N GLY A 142 8.48 15.81 -5.44
CA GLY A 142 7.76 17.08 -5.47
C GLY A 142 7.59 17.71 -4.09
N LEU A 143 7.22 16.92 -3.07
CA LEU A 143 7.05 17.41 -1.70
C LEU A 143 8.37 17.93 -1.09
N TRP A 144 9.52 17.39 -1.49
CA TRP A 144 10.83 17.85 -1.04
C TRP A 144 11.22 19.24 -1.58
N GLN A 145 10.48 19.77 -2.56
CA GLN A 145 10.67 21.14 -3.06
C GLN A 145 10.04 22.20 -2.14
N GLY A 146 9.31 21.79 -1.09
CA GLY A 146 8.72 22.68 -0.09
C GLY A 146 7.24 23.03 -0.37
N GLY A 147 6.70 23.98 0.40
CA GLY A 147 5.33 24.49 0.24
C GLY A 147 4.22 23.64 0.89
N ARG A 148 4.57 22.58 1.63
CA ARG A 148 3.60 21.78 2.39
C ARG A 148 3.35 22.39 3.77
N ASP A 149 2.07 22.51 4.14
CA ASP A 149 1.69 22.85 5.51
C ASP A 149 2.09 21.73 6.48
N TYR A 150 2.86 22.09 7.50
CA TYR A 150 3.28 21.22 8.58
C TYR A 150 2.11 20.51 9.28
N VAL A 151 0.96 21.18 9.43
CA VAL A 151 -0.23 20.61 10.09
C VAL A 151 -0.76 19.39 9.33
N ALA A 152 -0.57 19.37 8.01
CA ALA A 152 -0.97 18.29 7.11
C ALA A 152 -0.06 17.06 7.21
N THR A 153 1.03 17.09 7.99
CA THR A 153 1.88 15.92 8.22
C THR A 153 1.12 14.82 8.94
N THR A 154 0.99 13.66 8.30
CA THR A 154 0.31 12.47 8.82
C THR A 154 1.09 11.20 8.44
N ALA A 155 0.80 10.08 9.11
CA ALA A 155 1.43 8.78 8.87
C ALA A 155 1.22 8.24 7.44
N VAL A 156 0.26 8.77 6.69
CA VAL A 156 0.03 8.40 5.28
C VAL A 156 1.26 8.68 4.41
N GLN A 157 2.15 9.58 4.82
CA GLN A 157 3.40 9.87 4.10
C GLN A 157 4.38 8.71 4.10
N TYR A 158 4.21 7.69 4.97
CA TYR A 158 4.95 6.44 4.88
C TYR A 158 4.56 5.60 3.66
N LEU A 159 3.34 5.73 3.16
CA LEU A 159 2.82 4.80 2.15
C LEU A 159 3.61 4.82 0.84
N PRO A 160 3.99 5.98 0.27
CA PRO A 160 4.73 6.00 -0.99
C PRO A 160 6.15 5.46 -0.83
N THR A 161 6.90 5.97 0.15
CA THR A 161 8.35 5.73 0.27
C THR A 161 8.69 4.54 1.14
N VAL A 162 8.05 4.39 2.31
CA VAL A 162 8.39 3.34 3.28
C VAL A 162 7.72 2.03 2.92
N ALA A 163 6.39 2.03 2.80
CA ALA A 163 5.63 0.80 2.52
C ALA A 163 6.01 0.22 1.15
N GLY A 164 6.07 1.06 0.12
CA GLY A 164 6.49 0.63 -1.22
C GLY A 164 7.89 0.02 -1.26
N SER A 165 8.84 0.62 -0.55
CA SER A 165 10.22 0.12 -0.48
C SER A 165 10.34 -1.19 0.29
N PHE A 166 9.68 -1.32 1.45
CA PHE A 166 9.74 -2.57 2.22
C PHE A 166 9.00 -3.73 1.54
N VAL A 167 7.87 -3.47 0.87
CA VAL A 167 7.18 -4.50 0.09
C VAL A 167 8.02 -4.90 -1.13
N SER A 168 8.63 -3.93 -1.82
CA SER A 168 9.57 -4.20 -2.92
C SER A 168 10.74 -5.06 -2.46
N ALA A 169 11.30 -4.76 -1.27
CA ALA A 169 12.37 -5.54 -0.66
C ALA A 169 11.94 -6.98 -0.36
N THR A 170 10.80 -7.14 0.31
CA THR A 170 10.26 -8.44 0.73
C THR A 170 9.98 -9.34 -0.47
N VAL A 171 9.17 -8.86 -1.43
CA VAL A 171 8.74 -9.66 -2.58
C VAL A 171 9.90 -9.87 -3.57
N GLY A 172 10.75 -8.86 -3.76
CA GLY A 172 11.94 -8.95 -4.60
C GLY A 172 12.91 -10.03 -4.12
N ALA A 173 13.16 -10.11 -2.81
CA ALA A 173 14.01 -11.15 -2.23
C ALA A 173 13.45 -12.55 -2.49
N VAL A 174 12.14 -12.77 -2.30
CA VAL A 174 11.50 -14.07 -2.56
C VAL A 174 11.55 -14.46 -4.04
N LEU A 175 11.53 -13.49 -4.96
CA LEU A 175 11.73 -13.70 -6.40
C LEU A 175 13.20 -13.92 -6.80
N GLY A 176 14.14 -13.90 -5.86
CA GLY A 176 15.57 -14.06 -6.10
C GLY A 176 16.31 -12.78 -6.50
N LEU A 177 15.66 -11.61 -6.41
CA LEU A 177 16.24 -10.31 -6.69
C LEU A 177 16.81 -9.68 -5.41
N THR A 178 17.70 -10.39 -4.72
CA THR A 178 18.19 -10.01 -3.38
C THR A 178 18.89 -8.65 -3.36
N ASP A 179 19.76 -8.36 -4.33
CA ASP A 179 20.48 -7.07 -4.39
C ASP A 179 19.50 -5.90 -4.55
N TRP A 180 18.50 -6.05 -5.42
CA TRP A 180 17.40 -5.09 -5.54
C TRP A 180 16.66 -4.94 -4.22
N GLY A 181 16.37 -6.06 -3.56
CA GLY A 181 15.68 -6.05 -2.28
C GLY A 181 16.46 -5.30 -1.20
N GLN A 182 17.78 -5.45 -1.15
CA GLN A 182 18.65 -4.72 -0.22
C GLN A 182 18.65 -3.20 -0.50
N LEU A 183 18.70 -2.80 -1.77
CA LEU A 183 18.58 -1.39 -2.17
C LEU A 183 17.23 -0.80 -1.74
N ALA A 184 16.13 -1.52 -2.01
CA ALA A 184 14.79 -1.13 -1.60
C ALA A 184 14.67 -1.08 -0.07
N PHE A 185 15.23 -2.05 0.64
CA PHE A 185 15.23 -2.05 2.11
C PHE A 185 15.89 -0.79 2.68
N GLY A 186 17.08 -0.43 2.16
CA GLY A 186 17.77 0.80 2.56
C GLY A 186 16.95 2.05 2.29
N ALA A 187 16.35 2.16 1.08
CA ALA A 187 15.49 3.29 0.73
C ALA A 187 14.30 3.44 1.69
N GLY A 188 13.66 2.33 2.06
CA GLY A 188 12.54 2.31 3.01
C GLY A 188 12.97 2.69 4.43
N LEU A 189 14.05 2.11 4.92
CA LEU A 189 14.54 2.31 6.29
C LEU A 189 14.96 3.76 6.53
N PHE A 190 15.80 4.33 5.67
CA PHE A 190 16.26 5.71 5.85
C PHE A 190 15.14 6.72 5.63
N SER A 191 14.24 6.47 4.69
CA SER A 191 13.03 7.31 4.50
C SER A 191 12.13 7.27 5.73
N TRP A 192 11.97 6.10 6.34
CA TRP A 192 11.16 5.95 7.56
C TRP A 192 11.76 6.74 8.71
N LEU A 193 13.04 6.54 9.05
CA LEU A 193 13.66 7.23 10.19
C LEU A 193 13.61 8.76 10.04
N ALA A 194 13.80 9.27 8.82
CA ALA A 194 13.67 10.69 8.54
C ALA A 194 12.22 11.19 8.74
N MET A 195 11.24 10.48 8.18
CA MET A 195 9.83 10.86 8.27
C MET A 195 9.24 10.69 9.67
N GLU A 196 9.66 9.65 10.40
CA GLU A 196 9.27 9.37 11.78
C GLU A 196 9.58 10.54 12.70
N SER A 197 10.78 11.11 12.58
CA SER A 197 11.19 12.27 13.35
C SER A 197 10.25 13.47 13.12
N VAL A 198 9.87 13.74 11.86
CA VAL A 198 8.98 14.84 11.48
C VAL A 198 7.55 14.58 11.96
N LEU A 199 7.07 13.34 11.84
CA LEU A 199 5.72 12.98 12.24
C LEU A 199 5.55 12.98 13.76
N LEU A 200 6.48 12.41 14.51
CA LEU A 200 6.47 12.45 15.97
C LEU A 200 6.54 13.89 16.47
N HIS A 201 7.38 14.74 15.87
CA HIS A 201 7.39 16.17 16.19
C HIS A 201 6.03 16.84 15.98
N ARG A 202 5.32 16.48 14.89
CA ARG A 202 3.94 16.94 14.64
C ARG A 202 2.95 16.44 15.66
N LEU A 203 3.05 15.19 16.09
CA LEU A 203 2.16 14.62 17.09
C LEU A 203 2.38 15.26 18.47
N LEU A 204 3.62 15.61 18.81
CA LEU A 204 3.98 16.24 20.08
C LEU A 204 3.60 17.72 20.16
N THR A 205 3.80 18.48 19.08
CA THR A 205 3.68 19.95 19.11
C THR A 205 2.40 20.48 18.48
N GLY A 206 1.79 19.71 17.58
CA GLY A 206 0.57 20.12 16.89
C GLY A 206 -0.69 19.80 17.69
N THR A 207 -1.79 20.49 17.38
CA THR A 207 -3.12 20.17 17.90
C THR A 207 -3.55 18.74 17.56
N GLU A 208 -4.50 18.17 18.30
CA GLU A 208 -5.04 16.85 17.99
C GLU A 208 -5.51 16.75 16.53
N LYS A 209 -5.35 15.56 15.95
CA LYS A 209 -5.87 15.32 14.59
C LYS A 209 -7.40 15.38 14.59
N PRO A 210 -8.01 15.96 13.53
CA PRO A 210 -9.45 15.88 13.31
C PRO A 210 -9.91 14.43 13.38
N VAL A 211 -11.09 14.19 13.96
CA VAL A 211 -11.62 12.84 14.21
C VAL A 211 -11.59 11.95 12.95
N ALA A 212 -11.94 12.52 11.79
CA ALA A 212 -11.93 11.82 10.51
C ALA A 212 -10.54 11.33 10.06
N LEU A 213 -9.45 11.94 10.54
CA LEU A 213 -8.08 11.58 10.18
C LEU A 213 -7.38 10.70 11.23
N ARG A 214 -7.96 10.54 12.43
CA ARG A 214 -7.37 9.70 13.49
C ARG A 214 -7.12 8.24 13.08
N PRO A 215 -7.95 7.58 12.23
CA PRO A 215 -7.64 6.24 11.75
C PRO A 215 -6.29 6.12 11.04
N THR A 216 -5.77 7.21 10.45
CA THR A 216 -4.45 7.20 9.80
C THR A 216 -3.30 6.98 10.79
N LEU A 217 -3.51 7.21 12.09
CA LEU A 217 -2.51 6.88 13.13
C LEU A 217 -2.20 5.37 13.16
N GLY A 218 -3.14 4.51 12.74
CA GLY A 218 -2.87 3.07 12.62
C GLY A 218 -1.74 2.74 11.64
N ILE A 219 -1.46 3.63 10.68
CA ILE A 219 -0.33 3.48 9.74
C ILE A 219 1.01 3.64 10.49
N GLN A 220 1.06 4.34 11.63
CA GLN A 220 2.26 4.50 12.46
C GLN A 220 2.84 3.16 12.91
N LEU A 221 1.98 2.17 13.12
CA LEU A 221 2.40 0.85 13.55
C LEU A 221 3.15 0.08 12.45
N ALA A 222 2.92 0.39 11.18
CA ALA A 222 3.37 -0.44 10.07
C ALA A 222 4.90 -0.47 9.84
N PRO A 223 5.65 0.66 9.88
CA PRO A 223 7.04 0.68 9.44
C PRO A 223 7.95 -0.32 10.16
N ALA A 224 7.82 -0.48 11.48
CA ALA A 224 8.70 -1.35 12.25
C ALA A 224 8.52 -2.85 11.95
N PRO A 225 7.32 -3.45 12.06
CA PRO A 225 7.10 -4.86 11.72
C PRO A 225 7.27 -5.15 10.22
N VAL A 226 6.86 -4.23 9.34
CA VAL A 226 7.05 -4.41 7.89
C VAL A 226 8.52 -4.29 7.51
N GLY A 227 9.26 -3.38 8.16
CA GLY A 227 10.71 -3.26 8.04
C GLY A 227 11.44 -4.50 8.54
N ALA A 228 10.99 -5.11 9.64
CA ALA A 228 11.54 -6.38 10.13
C ALA A 228 11.35 -7.51 9.10
N MET A 229 10.15 -7.61 8.51
CA MET A 229 9.88 -8.57 7.44
C MET A 229 10.77 -8.36 6.22
N ALA A 230 10.92 -7.11 5.77
CA ALA A 230 11.79 -6.78 4.65
C ALA A 230 13.26 -7.12 4.94
N TYR A 231 13.74 -6.74 6.13
CA TYR A 231 15.10 -7.03 6.60
C TYR A 231 15.38 -8.53 6.62
N LEU A 232 14.50 -9.33 7.25
CA LEU A 232 14.65 -10.78 7.31
C LEU A 232 14.63 -11.42 5.92
N SER A 233 13.78 -10.91 5.01
CA SER A 233 13.68 -11.42 3.64
C SER A 233 14.97 -11.21 2.85
N VAL A 234 15.62 -10.06 2.99
CA VAL A 234 16.87 -9.73 2.25
C VAL A 234 18.14 -10.20 2.96
N GLY A 235 18.06 -10.45 4.27
CA GLY A 235 19.19 -10.78 5.16
C GLY A 235 19.34 -12.27 5.47
N GLY A 236 18.62 -13.16 4.77
CA GLY A 236 18.74 -14.61 4.94
C GLY A 236 17.90 -15.21 6.08
N GLY A 237 16.99 -14.44 6.67
CA GLY A 237 15.91 -14.93 7.54
C GLY A 237 16.29 -15.17 9.01
N ALA A 238 17.55 -15.02 9.41
CA ALA A 238 17.97 -15.21 10.79
C ALA A 238 17.53 -14.02 11.67
N PRO A 239 16.79 -14.22 12.76
CA PRO A 239 16.39 -13.15 13.66
C PRO A 239 17.59 -12.72 14.53
N ASP A 240 18.28 -11.68 14.09
CA ASP A 240 19.42 -11.09 14.78
C ASP A 240 19.01 -9.89 15.65
N LEU A 241 19.99 -9.19 16.24
CA LEU A 241 19.71 -8.02 17.10
C LEU A 241 18.85 -6.96 16.39
N PHE A 242 19.08 -6.74 15.10
CA PHE A 242 18.39 -5.69 14.36
C PHE A 242 16.93 -6.05 14.08
N ALA A 243 16.65 -7.32 13.74
CA ALA A 243 15.27 -7.81 13.65
C ALA A 243 14.52 -7.68 14.99
N HIS A 244 15.15 -8.04 16.11
CA HIS A 244 14.56 -7.89 17.45
C HIS A 244 14.31 -6.42 17.81
N ALA A 245 15.22 -5.51 17.46
CA ALA A 245 15.06 -4.09 17.70
C ALA A 245 13.84 -3.52 16.94
N LEU A 246 13.64 -3.90 15.68
CA LEU A 246 12.49 -3.50 14.88
C LEU A 246 11.17 -4.04 15.46
N ILE A 247 11.13 -5.31 15.86
CA ILE A 247 9.95 -5.90 16.50
C ILE A 247 9.67 -5.21 17.85
N GLY A 248 10.69 -5.00 18.68
CA GLY A 248 10.58 -4.34 19.97
C GLY A 248 10.03 -2.91 19.86
N TYR A 249 10.51 -2.14 18.88
CA TYR A 249 9.97 -0.81 18.59
C TYR A 249 8.52 -0.88 18.09
N GLY A 250 8.19 -1.86 17.24
CA GLY A 250 6.81 -2.10 16.81
C GLY A 250 5.88 -2.38 17.99
N LEU A 251 6.29 -3.22 18.94
CA LEU A 251 5.53 -3.49 20.17
C LEU A 251 5.35 -2.23 21.02
N LEU A 252 6.37 -1.39 21.15
CA LEU A 252 6.26 -0.11 21.84
C LEU A 252 5.20 0.79 21.18
N GLN A 253 5.20 0.89 19.85
CA GLN A 253 4.22 1.68 19.09
C GLN A 253 2.78 1.14 19.18
N VAL A 254 2.58 -0.14 19.53
CA VAL A 254 1.23 -0.67 19.83
C VAL A 254 0.71 -0.17 21.17
N LEU A 255 1.63 -0.02 22.15
CA LEU A 255 1.28 0.28 23.54
C LEU A 255 1.04 1.78 23.79
N VAL A 256 1.65 2.64 22.98
CA VAL A 256 1.58 4.11 23.07
C VAL A 256 0.53 4.67 22.12
#